data_AF-A0A8S4FYW5-F1
#
_entry.id   AF-A0A8S4FYW5-F1
#
_cell.length_a   1.000
_cell.length_b   1.000
_cell.length_c   1.000
_cell.angle_alpha   90.00
_cell.angle_beta   90.00
_cell.angle_gamma   90.00
#
_symmetry.space_group_name_H-M   'P 1'
#
loop_
_entity.id
_entity.type
_entity.pdbx_description
1 polymer ?
#
loop_
_entity_poly.entity_id
_entity_poly.type
_entity_poly.pdbx_seq_one_letter_code
_entity_poly.pdbx_strand_id
1 'polypeptide(L)'
;MMMLQRNLRRNTVMVTNIIRTLGADRGYSTNQINSEQIKGEYDIIIAGGGMVGCTLACSMGKNKIFSNLKVLLLEGSPDKPFELKPEYSNRVVALNQNTKALMNSMNIWSHVENMRLQPVRHMQVWDACSDALITFSSSEIMDDDVAYIVENDVLLHAVNTELKSPEVSNVNVVYGAKIANYELPKTASDSRSLVRMGNGDVYSCQLLRYQIDWRYIEMLRCLYNAATMTVQVQDHKTRPIQLKRGVRQVDVISPKLFTNSLDVVKTLDWKGHGICINGEYMSHLRVADDIVIMAESLQELSWMLSGLNAASPRVGLGMNLDKTKVMYVQCSHETGAGRRW
;
A
#
# COMPACT_ATOMS: atom_id res chain seq x y z
N MET A 1 -5.82 30.14 40.52
CA MET A 1 -5.63 31.57 40.87
C MET A 1 -4.16 31.90 40.63
N MET A 2 -3.88 33.08 40.05
CA MET A 2 -2.55 33.59 39.63
C MET A 2 -1.96 32.86 38.42
N MET A 3 -1.93 33.42 37.19
CA MET A 3 -1.74 34.80 36.75
C MET A 3 -0.46 35.41 37.32
N LEU A 4 0.58 35.54 36.48
CA LEU A 4 1.44 36.74 36.51
C LEU A 4 2.27 36.89 35.23
N GLN A 5 1.92 37.97 34.54
CA GLN A 5 2.67 38.64 33.47
C GLN A 5 4.03 39.15 33.96
N ARG A 6 4.99 39.31 33.04
CA ARG A 6 5.76 40.56 32.83
C ARG A 6 6.61 40.41 31.55
N ASN A 7 6.17 40.97 30.43
CA ASN A 7 6.39 42.33 29.92
C ASN A 7 7.87 42.71 29.62
N LEU A 8 8.11 42.83 28.30
CA LEU A 8 8.87 43.86 27.60
C LEU A 8 10.39 43.96 27.81
N ARG A 9 11.14 43.73 26.74
CA ARG A 9 11.74 44.84 25.96
C ARG A 9 12.10 44.41 24.53
N ARG A 10 11.88 45.37 23.62
CA ARG A 10 12.05 45.36 22.18
C ARG A 10 13.49 45.06 21.76
N ASN A 11 13.66 44.38 20.63
CA ASN A 11 14.36 44.94 19.48
C ASN A 11 13.82 44.32 18.19
N THR A 12 13.26 45.18 17.35
CA THR A 12 12.83 44.91 15.99
C THR A 12 14.06 45.01 15.08
N VAL A 13 14.29 44.01 14.22
CA VAL A 13 14.99 44.19 12.95
C VAL A 13 14.25 43.36 11.89
N MET A 14 13.58 44.06 10.97
CA MET A 14 13.11 43.53 9.69
C MET A 14 14.24 43.74 8.67
N VAL A 15 14.56 42.71 7.88
CA VAL A 15 15.33 42.86 6.64
C VAL A 15 14.61 42.11 5.52
N THR A 16 14.25 42.86 4.49
CA THR A 16 13.60 42.43 3.24
C THR A 16 14.64 42.12 2.16
N ASN A 17 14.44 41.02 1.43
CA ASN A 17 14.92 40.60 0.11
C ASN A 17 16.31 41.02 -0.41
N ILE A 18 17.15 40.03 -0.77
CA ILE A 18 17.99 40.06 -1.98
C ILE A 18 17.97 38.68 -2.66
N ILE A 19 17.40 38.64 -3.86
CA ILE A 19 17.51 37.57 -4.85
C ILE A 19 18.95 37.57 -5.38
N ARG A 20 19.62 36.41 -5.41
CA ARG A 20 20.81 36.18 -6.24
C ARG A 20 20.61 34.99 -7.17
N THR A 21 20.41 35.33 -8.43
CA THR A 21 20.66 34.53 -9.63
C THR A 21 22.12 34.11 -9.68
N LEU A 22 22.39 32.83 -9.94
CA LEU A 22 23.64 32.39 -10.54
C LEU A 22 23.31 31.91 -11.96
N GLY A 23 23.62 32.77 -12.94
CA GLY A 23 23.66 32.39 -14.33
C GLY A 23 24.96 31.65 -14.63
N ALA A 24 24.84 30.49 -15.28
CA ALA A 24 25.86 29.99 -16.19
C ALA A 24 25.17 29.87 -17.55
N ASP A 25 25.46 30.83 -18.42
CA ASP A 25 25.12 30.82 -19.84
C ASP A 25 25.75 29.60 -20.50
N ARG A 26 24.91 28.66 -20.96
CA ARG A 26 25.14 27.85 -22.16
C ARG A 26 23.82 27.58 -22.85
N GLY A 27 23.57 28.34 -23.92
CA GLY A 27 22.73 27.96 -25.04
C GLY A 27 21.23 27.95 -24.77
N TYR A 28 20.58 29.06 -25.13
CA TYR A 28 19.19 29.01 -25.58
C TYR A 28 19.07 27.99 -26.73
N SER A 29 18.56 26.80 -26.43
CA SER A 29 17.51 26.24 -27.29
C SER A 29 16.22 26.45 -26.53
N THR A 30 15.45 27.44 -26.96
CA THR A 30 13.99 27.36 -26.86
C THR A 30 13.56 26.14 -27.67
N ASN A 31 13.75 24.94 -27.10
CA ASN A 31 12.84 23.87 -27.44
C ASN A 31 11.52 24.37 -26.89
N GLN A 32 10.70 24.93 -27.79
CA GLN A 32 9.26 24.86 -27.67
C GLN A 32 8.97 23.52 -27.00
N ILE A 33 8.52 23.55 -25.75
CA ILE A 33 7.88 22.38 -25.19
C ILE A 33 6.70 22.21 -26.12
N ASN A 34 6.83 21.28 -27.07
CA ASN A 34 5.73 20.83 -27.90
C ASN A 34 4.57 20.73 -26.94
N SER A 35 3.50 21.47 -27.21
CA SER A 35 2.25 21.35 -26.48
C SER A 35 1.87 19.88 -26.56
N GLU A 36 2.27 19.09 -25.56
CA GLU A 36 1.95 17.68 -25.50
C GLU A 36 0.44 17.63 -25.53
N GLN A 37 -0.09 16.95 -26.54
CA GLN A 37 -1.52 16.98 -26.79
C GLN A 37 -2.18 16.16 -25.67
N ILE A 38 -2.62 16.84 -24.62
CA ILE A 38 -3.31 16.22 -23.48
C ILE A 38 -4.62 15.65 -24.03
N LYS A 39 -4.75 14.32 -23.99
CA LYS A 39 -5.92 13.59 -24.49
C LYS A 39 -7.16 13.87 -23.67
N GLY A 40 -7.00 14.13 -22.38
CA GLY A 40 -8.10 14.49 -21.50
C GLY A 40 -7.66 15.06 -20.16
N GLU A 41 -8.39 16.06 -19.70
CA GLU A 41 -8.29 16.61 -18.36
C GLU A 41 -9.37 16.00 -17.45
N TYR A 42 -8.97 15.62 -16.24
CA TYR A 42 -9.80 15.01 -15.22
C TYR A 42 -9.52 15.64 -13.86
N ASP A 43 -10.49 15.63 -12.94
CA ASP A 43 -10.21 16.05 -11.56
C ASP A 43 -9.45 14.95 -10.83
N ILE A 44 -9.81 13.68 -11.09
CA ILE A 44 -9.25 12.52 -10.41
C ILE A 44 -8.90 11.44 -11.43
N ILE A 45 -7.68 10.90 -11.33
CA ILE A 45 -7.29 9.67 -12.03
C ILE A 45 -7.01 8.57 -11.00
N ILE A 46 -7.62 7.40 -11.20
CA ILE A 46 -7.43 6.18 -10.43
C ILE A 46 -6.62 5.21 -11.30
N ALA A 47 -5.39 4.93 -10.89
CA ALA A 47 -4.50 4.01 -11.59
C ALA A 47 -4.67 2.57 -11.05
N GLY A 48 -5.33 1.71 -11.82
CA GLY A 48 -5.60 0.30 -11.53
C GLY A 48 -7.07 0.03 -11.24
N GLY A 49 -7.73 -0.71 -12.14
CA GLY A 49 -9.12 -1.18 -12.04
C GLY A 49 -9.24 -2.57 -11.41
N GLY A 50 -8.47 -2.82 -10.35
CA GLY A 50 -8.74 -3.96 -9.46
C GLY A 50 -9.96 -3.69 -8.57
N MET A 51 -10.31 -4.64 -7.69
CA MET A 51 -11.50 -4.56 -6.83
C MET A 51 -11.59 -3.23 -6.07
N VAL A 52 -10.48 -2.75 -5.51
CA VAL A 52 -10.42 -1.48 -4.77
C VAL A 52 -10.59 -0.26 -5.68
N GLY A 53 -9.91 -0.25 -6.83
CA GLY A 53 -9.96 0.88 -7.75
C GLY A 53 -11.34 1.04 -8.39
N CYS A 54 -11.94 -0.07 -8.85
CA CYS A 54 -13.30 -0.08 -9.36
C CYS A 54 -14.30 0.32 -8.27
N THR A 55 -14.18 -0.21 -7.05
CA THR A 55 -15.12 0.11 -5.96
C THR A 55 -15.01 1.59 -5.57
N LEU A 56 -13.80 2.15 -5.53
CA LEU A 56 -13.61 3.57 -5.29
C LEU A 56 -14.25 4.40 -6.41
N ALA A 57 -13.97 4.08 -7.68
CA ALA A 57 -14.54 4.78 -8.82
C ALA A 57 -16.08 4.73 -8.76
N CYS A 58 -16.66 3.57 -8.45
CA CYS A 58 -18.10 3.38 -8.31
C CYS A 58 -18.68 4.21 -7.16
N SER A 59 -18.00 4.23 -6.02
CA SER A 59 -18.39 5.04 -4.86
C SER A 59 -18.39 6.53 -5.19
N MET A 60 -17.39 7.01 -5.92
CA MET A 60 -17.34 8.41 -6.37
C MET A 60 -18.40 8.71 -7.42
N GLY A 61 -18.72 7.75 -8.27
CA GLY A 61 -19.78 7.86 -9.27
C GLY A 61 -21.18 7.99 -8.67
N LYS A 62 -21.49 7.16 -7.66
CA LYS A 62 -22.81 7.14 -7.02
C LYS A 62 -23.02 8.20 -5.96
N ASN A 63 -21.94 8.81 -5.46
CA ASN A 63 -22.04 9.80 -4.41
C ASN A 63 -22.24 11.21 -4.99
N LYS A 64 -23.39 11.82 -4.64
CA LYS A 64 -23.80 13.16 -5.08
C LYS A 64 -22.80 14.27 -4.76
N ILE A 65 -21.94 14.11 -3.74
CA ILE A 65 -20.92 15.09 -3.40
C ILE A 65 -19.86 15.20 -4.51
N PHE A 66 -19.59 14.10 -5.22
CA PHE A 66 -18.56 14.01 -6.25
C PHE A 66 -19.11 14.08 -7.67
N SER A 67 -20.41 14.31 -7.86
CA SER A 67 -21.06 14.33 -9.19
C SER A 67 -20.46 15.37 -10.15
N ASN A 68 -19.91 16.46 -9.60
CA ASN A 68 -19.26 17.51 -10.38
C ASN A 68 -17.79 17.19 -10.73
N LEU A 69 -17.21 16.13 -10.18
CA LEU A 69 -15.83 15.74 -10.43
C LEU A 69 -15.75 14.75 -11.59
N LYS A 70 -14.86 15.02 -12.53
CA LYS A 70 -14.56 14.14 -13.65
C LYS A 70 -13.50 13.12 -13.24
N VAL A 71 -13.89 11.85 -13.16
CA VAL A 71 -13.03 10.75 -12.71
C VAL A 71 -12.62 9.89 -13.90
N LEU A 72 -11.36 9.50 -13.96
CA LEU A 72 -10.83 8.52 -14.91
C LEU A 72 -10.30 7.30 -14.16
N LEU A 73 -10.81 6.13 -14.49
CA LEU A 73 -10.28 4.85 -14.05
C LEU A 73 -9.45 4.22 -15.16
N LEU A 74 -8.16 3.97 -14.89
CA LEU A 74 -7.24 3.31 -15.82
C LEU A 74 -7.09 1.84 -15.42
N GLU A 75 -7.57 0.91 -16.24
CA GLU A 75 -7.41 -0.53 -16.04
C GLU A 75 -6.42 -1.12 -17.04
N GLY A 76 -5.39 -1.81 -16.54
CA GLY A 76 -4.30 -2.35 -17.37
C GLY A 76 -4.74 -3.54 -18.24
N SER A 77 -5.76 -4.28 -17.82
CA SER A 77 -6.34 -5.40 -18.55
C SER A 77 -7.35 -4.92 -19.60
N PRO A 78 -7.55 -5.67 -20.71
CA PRO A 78 -8.65 -5.38 -21.63
C PRO A 78 -10.01 -5.59 -20.95
N ASP A 79 -11.07 -4.96 -21.47
CA ASP A 79 -12.44 -5.26 -21.04
C ASP A 79 -12.74 -6.70 -21.43
N LYS A 80 -12.96 -7.55 -20.44
CA LYS A 80 -13.23 -8.97 -20.64
C LYS A 80 -14.71 -9.24 -20.32
N PRO A 81 -15.42 -9.98 -21.18
CA PRO A 81 -16.76 -10.44 -20.82
C PRO A 81 -16.65 -11.31 -19.58
N PHE A 82 -17.59 -11.10 -18.65
CA PHE A 82 -17.71 -11.96 -17.49
C PHE A 82 -18.53 -13.19 -17.85
N GLU A 83 -18.03 -14.34 -17.47
CA GLU A 83 -18.73 -15.62 -17.57
C GLU A 83 -18.59 -16.34 -16.24
N LEU A 84 -19.72 -16.71 -15.64
CA LEU A 84 -19.73 -17.48 -14.41
C LEU A 84 -19.45 -18.95 -14.74
N LYS A 85 -18.23 -19.39 -14.44
CA LYS A 85 -17.82 -20.78 -14.64
C LYS A 85 -18.51 -21.73 -13.66
N PRO A 86 -18.77 -22.99 -14.03
CA PRO A 86 -19.30 -23.98 -13.11
C PRO A 86 -18.30 -24.32 -12.00
N GLU A 87 -16.99 -24.31 -12.27
CA GLU A 87 -15.96 -24.50 -11.24
C GLU A 87 -15.78 -23.25 -10.37
N TYR A 88 -15.41 -23.45 -9.10
CA TYR A 88 -15.07 -22.37 -8.18
C TYR A 88 -13.69 -21.80 -8.48
N SER A 89 -13.56 -20.48 -8.45
CA SER A 89 -12.26 -19.81 -8.51
C SER A 89 -11.48 -19.97 -7.20
N ASN A 90 -10.18 -20.26 -7.30
CA ASN A 90 -9.26 -20.22 -6.16
C ASN A 90 -8.98 -18.79 -5.66
N ARG A 91 -9.40 -17.76 -6.40
CA ARG A 91 -9.21 -16.36 -6.01
C ARG A 91 -10.48 -15.84 -5.36
N VAL A 92 -10.52 -15.92 -4.04
CA VAL A 92 -11.63 -15.45 -3.22
C VAL A 92 -11.20 -14.36 -2.24
N VAL A 93 -12.17 -13.58 -1.79
CA VAL A 93 -12.04 -12.63 -0.67
C VAL A 93 -13.05 -12.98 0.42
N ALA A 94 -12.62 -12.84 1.67
CA ALA A 94 -13.50 -12.89 2.84
C ALA A 94 -13.94 -11.46 3.18
N LEU A 95 -15.22 -11.15 2.97
CA LEU A 95 -15.81 -9.83 3.20
C LEU A 95 -16.56 -9.82 4.53
N ASN A 96 -16.27 -8.82 5.36
CA ASN A 96 -16.97 -8.61 6.64
C ASN A 96 -18.27 -7.80 6.44
N GLN A 97 -19.05 -7.66 7.52
CA GLN A 97 -20.32 -6.94 7.50
C GLN A 97 -20.20 -5.47 7.10
N ASN A 98 -19.14 -4.78 7.53
CA ASN A 98 -18.90 -3.39 7.13
C ASN A 98 -18.71 -3.25 5.61
N THR A 99 -18.02 -4.22 4.99
CA THR A 99 -17.80 -4.23 3.55
C THR A 99 -19.09 -4.57 2.79
N LYS A 100 -19.89 -5.51 3.30
CA LYS A 100 -21.25 -5.78 2.79
C LYS A 100 -22.13 -4.53 2.85
N ALA A 101 -22.18 -3.86 4.00
CA ALA A 101 -22.96 -2.62 4.18
C ALA A 101 -22.53 -1.51 3.20
N LEU A 102 -21.22 -1.34 3.02
CA LEU A 102 -20.67 -0.41 2.03
C LEU A 102 -21.10 -0.80 0.60
N MET A 103 -21.01 -2.06 0.21
CA MET A 103 -21.42 -2.53 -1.12
C MET A 103 -22.92 -2.43 -1.35
N ASN A 104 -23.73 -2.71 -0.32
CA ASN A 104 -25.18 -2.50 -0.33
C ASN A 104 -25.53 -1.04 -0.59
N SER A 105 -24.83 -0.08 0.03
CA SER A 105 -25.07 1.35 -0.20
C SER A 105 -24.81 1.80 -1.65
N MET A 106 -24.13 0.97 -2.43
CA MET A 106 -23.81 1.20 -3.85
C MET A 106 -24.58 0.26 -4.79
N ASN A 107 -25.54 -0.53 -4.31
CA ASN A 107 -26.27 -1.57 -5.05
C ASN A 107 -25.38 -2.70 -5.64
N ILE A 108 -24.11 -2.77 -5.24
CA ILE A 108 -23.16 -3.79 -5.74
C ILE A 108 -23.52 -5.17 -5.17
N TRP A 109 -23.91 -5.22 -3.91
CA TRP A 109 -24.08 -6.47 -3.18
C TRP A 109 -25.21 -7.35 -3.74
N SER A 110 -26.30 -6.74 -4.21
CA SER A 110 -27.42 -7.47 -4.84
C SER A 110 -26.97 -8.26 -6.06
N HIS A 111 -25.99 -7.78 -6.82
CA HIS A 111 -25.39 -8.55 -7.93
C HIS A 111 -24.60 -9.75 -7.43
N VAL A 112 -23.86 -9.59 -6.33
CA VAL A 112 -23.08 -10.68 -5.73
C VAL A 112 -23.99 -11.79 -5.21
N GLU A 113 -25.06 -11.41 -4.49
CA GLU A 113 -26.08 -12.34 -3.96
C GLU A 113 -26.76 -13.14 -5.07
N ASN A 114 -27.07 -12.50 -6.20
CA ASN A 114 -27.73 -13.14 -7.33
C ASN A 114 -26.81 -14.05 -8.17
N MET A 115 -25.49 -14.00 -7.94
CA MET A 115 -24.52 -14.81 -8.66
C MET A 115 -24.03 -15.98 -7.82
N ARG A 116 -23.14 -15.70 -6.86
CA ARG A 116 -22.45 -16.73 -6.08
C ARG A 116 -21.70 -16.11 -4.90
N LEU A 117 -22.02 -16.58 -3.71
CA LEU A 117 -21.29 -16.30 -2.48
C LEU A 117 -21.45 -17.47 -1.51
N GLN A 118 -20.57 -17.54 -0.51
CA GLN A 118 -20.70 -18.49 0.58
C GLN A 118 -20.67 -17.76 1.94
N PRO A 119 -21.75 -17.79 2.74
CA PRO A 119 -21.74 -17.20 4.07
C PRO A 119 -20.91 -18.05 5.05
N VAL A 120 -20.21 -17.37 5.95
CA VAL A 120 -19.42 -17.95 7.03
C VAL A 120 -20.15 -17.70 8.34
N ARG A 121 -20.78 -18.72 8.90
CA ARG A 121 -21.56 -18.62 10.17
C ARG A 121 -20.73 -18.87 11.42
N HIS A 122 -19.64 -19.62 11.26
CA HIS A 122 -18.76 -20.03 12.33
C HIS A 122 -17.31 -19.87 11.90
N MET A 123 -16.48 -19.34 12.78
CA MET A 123 -15.04 -19.21 12.61
C MET A 123 -14.34 -19.77 13.84
N GLN A 124 -13.37 -20.65 13.62
CA GLN A 124 -12.55 -21.24 14.66
C GLN A 124 -11.10 -20.86 14.40
N VAL A 125 -10.41 -20.39 15.43
CA VAL A 125 -9.00 -20.03 15.39
C VAL A 125 -8.31 -20.80 16.50
N TRP A 126 -7.37 -21.66 16.13
CA TRP A 126 -6.60 -22.47 17.08
C TRP A 126 -5.10 -22.26 16.88
N ASP A 127 -4.34 -22.50 17.93
CA ASP A 127 -2.88 -22.55 17.88
C ASP A 127 -2.43 -23.99 17.61
N ALA A 128 -1.41 -24.17 16.76
CA ALA A 128 -0.89 -25.50 16.44
C ALA A 128 -0.09 -26.12 17.59
N CYS A 129 0.42 -25.28 18.50
CA CYS A 129 1.31 -25.69 19.58
C CYS A 129 0.62 -25.77 20.96
N SER A 130 -0.68 -25.46 21.04
CA SER A 130 -1.44 -25.52 22.30
C SER A 130 -2.90 -25.90 22.05
N ASP A 131 -3.60 -26.30 23.11
CA ASP A 131 -5.05 -26.57 23.06
C ASP A 131 -5.90 -25.28 23.06
N ALA A 132 -5.31 -24.12 22.78
CA ALA A 132 -6.02 -22.85 22.75
C ALA A 132 -6.91 -22.75 21.50
N LEU A 133 -8.21 -22.53 21.72
CA LEU A 133 -9.23 -22.40 20.68
C LEU A 133 -10.10 -21.17 20.95
N ILE A 134 -10.23 -20.29 19.97
CA ILE A 134 -11.18 -19.17 19.97
C ILE A 134 -12.23 -19.47 18.91
N THR A 135 -13.51 -19.39 19.30
CA THR A 135 -14.64 -19.59 18.37
C THR A 135 -15.45 -18.30 18.27
N PHE A 136 -15.78 -17.91 17.04
CA PHE A 136 -16.72 -16.85 16.72
C PHE A 136 -17.91 -17.47 16.00
N SER A 137 -19.12 -17.12 16.43
CA SER A 137 -20.37 -17.55 15.80
C SER A 137 -21.27 -16.33 15.56
N SER A 138 -22.10 -16.38 14.52
CA SER A 138 -23.20 -15.44 14.35
C SER A 138 -24.05 -15.45 15.63
N SER A 139 -24.25 -14.29 16.26
CA SER A 139 -25.04 -14.18 17.49
C SER A 139 -26.52 -14.41 17.17
N GLU A 140 -27.26 -15.15 18.00
CA GLU A 140 -28.72 -15.36 17.83
C GLU A 140 -29.56 -14.06 17.85
N ILE A 141 -28.94 -12.93 18.24
CA ILE A 141 -29.60 -11.62 18.42
C ILE A 141 -29.47 -10.72 17.17
N MET A 142 -28.52 -11.00 16.27
CA MET A 142 -28.30 -10.27 15.02
C MET A 142 -28.16 -11.29 13.90
N ASP A 143 -29.06 -11.26 12.91
CA ASP A 143 -29.16 -12.19 11.77
C ASP A 143 -27.99 -12.06 10.76
N ASP A 144 -26.80 -11.73 11.25
CA ASP A 144 -25.63 -11.40 10.47
C ASP A 144 -24.60 -12.55 10.54
N ASP A 145 -24.23 -13.08 9.37
CA ASP A 145 -23.11 -14.03 9.24
C ASP A 145 -21.77 -13.39 9.70
N VAL A 146 -20.78 -14.18 10.04
CA VAL A 146 -19.45 -13.68 10.45
C VAL A 146 -18.73 -13.01 9.27
N ALA A 147 -18.81 -13.62 8.09
CA ALA A 147 -18.20 -13.12 6.86
C ALA A 147 -18.86 -13.75 5.63
N TYR A 148 -18.45 -13.30 4.45
CA TYR A 148 -18.87 -13.84 3.16
C TYR A 148 -17.65 -14.13 2.30
N ILE A 149 -17.52 -15.36 1.82
CA ILE A 149 -16.51 -15.73 0.83
C ILE A 149 -17.09 -15.46 -0.56
N VAL A 150 -16.40 -14.61 -1.32
CA VAL A 150 -16.83 -14.20 -2.66
C VAL A 150 -15.67 -14.36 -3.64
N GLU A 151 -15.95 -14.92 -4.81
CA GLU A 151 -14.96 -15.04 -5.89
C GLU A 151 -14.62 -13.64 -6.44
N ASN A 152 -13.33 -13.39 -6.69
CA ASN A 152 -12.85 -12.08 -7.14
C ASN A 152 -13.51 -11.64 -8.45
N ASP A 153 -13.74 -12.57 -9.38
CA ASP A 153 -14.33 -12.27 -10.68
C ASP A 153 -15.81 -11.90 -10.55
N VAL A 154 -16.55 -12.57 -9.66
CA VAL A 154 -17.95 -12.24 -9.30
C VAL A 154 -18.00 -10.82 -8.73
N LEU A 155 -17.11 -10.50 -7.79
CA LEU A 155 -17.08 -9.19 -7.17
C LEU A 155 -16.71 -8.09 -8.17
N LEU A 156 -15.67 -8.30 -8.99
CA LEU A 156 -15.29 -7.35 -10.03
C LEU A 156 -16.42 -7.13 -11.04
N HIS A 157 -17.12 -8.20 -11.44
CA HIS A 157 -18.27 -8.08 -12.32
C HIS A 157 -19.39 -7.24 -11.69
N ALA A 158 -19.77 -7.53 -10.45
CA ALA A 158 -20.78 -6.76 -9.72
C ALA A 158 -20.46 -5.26 -9.66
N VAL A 159 -19.20 -4.90 -9.36
CA VAL A 159 -18.76 -3.51 -9.34
C VAL A 159 -18.76 -2.90 -10.74
N ASN A 160 -18.29 -3.63 -11.75
CA ASN A 160 -18.26 -3.15 -13.13
C ASN A 160 -19.67 -2.95 -13.71
N THR A 161 -20.65 -3.75 -13.31
CA THR A 161 -22.06 -3.56 -13.68
C THR A 161 -22.59 -2.23 -13.15
N GLU A 162 -22.32 -1.91 -11.89
CA GLU A 162 -22.71 -0.62 -11.31
C GLU A 162 -21.91 0.57 -11.87
N LEU A 163 -20.63 0.38 -12.24
CA LEU A 163 -19.84 1.40 -12.93
C LEU A 163 -20.38 1.74 -14.33
N LYS A 164 -20.97 0.77 -15.03
CA LYS A 164 -21.58 0.95 -16.36
C LYS A 164 -23.04 1.46 -16.26
N SER A 165 -23.59 1.60 -15.06
CA SER A 165 -24.95 2.12 -14.82
C SER A 165 -25.06 3.59 -15.24
N PRO A 166 -26.21 4.03 -15.80
CA PRO A 166 -26.44 5.44 -16.15
C PRO A 166 -26.39 6.39 -14.94
N GLU A 167 -26.48 5.89 -13.70
CA GLU A 167 -26.28 6.67 -12.49
C GLU A 167 -24.84 7.19 -12.34
N VAL A 168 -23.87 6.49 -12.93
CA VAL A 168 -22.44 6.81 -12.86
C VAL A 168 -22.02 7.51 -14.15
N SER A 169 -22.33 8.82 -14.26
CA SER A 169 -22.06 9.60 -15.48
C SER A 169 -20.72 10.35 -15.47
N ASN A 170 -20.13 10.53 -14.29
CA ASN A 170 -18.92 11.32 -14.10
C ASN A 170 -17.62 10.49 -14.07
N VAL A 171 -17.72 9.16 -14.24
CA VAL A 171 -16.58 8.23 -14.24
C VAL A 171 -16.36 7.66 -15.65
N ASN A 172 -15.18 7.87 -16.21
CA ASN A 172 -14.76 7.26 -17.46
C ASN A 172 -13.78 6.13 -17.19
N VAL A 173 -13.96 4.98 -17.83
CA VAL A 173 -13.06 3.82 -17.70
C VAL A 173 -12.28 3.61 -18.99
N VAL A 174 -10.96 3.47 -18.89
CA VAL A 174 -10.08 3.13 -20.00
C VAL A 174 -9.44 1.78 -19.70
N TYR A 175 -9.75 0.79 -20.52
CA TYR A 175 -9.18 -0.56 -20.46
C TYR A 175 -7.91 -0.66 -21.33
N GLY A 176 -7.06 -1.65 -21.03
CA GLY A 176 -5.76 -1.80 -21.70
C GLY A 176 -4.76 -0.68 -21.39
N ALA A 177 -5.01 0.08 -20.33
CA ALA A 177 -4.29 1.27 -19.92
C ALA A 177 -2.95 0.90 -19.27
N LYS A 178 -1.89 0.74 -20.10
CA LYS A 178 -0.52 0.57 -19.60
C LYS A 178 0.08 1.94 -19.29
N ILE A 179 0.34 2.22 -18.03
CA ILE A 179 0.95 3.48 -17.62
C ILE A 179 2.47 3.37 -17.74
N ALA A 180 3.09 4.30 -18.47
CA ALA A 180 4.53 4.35 -18.70
C ALA A 180 5.25 5.21 -17.65
N ASN A 181 4.69 6.39 -17.33
CA ASN A 181 5.29 7.30 -16.37
C ASN A 181 4.27 8.27 -15.78
N TYR A 182 4.62 8.91 -14.67
CA TYR A 182 3.86 9.96 -14.03
C TYR A 182 4.75 11.19 -13.83
N GLU A 183 4.20 12.36 -14.08
CA GLU A 183 4.83 13.62 -13.74
C GLU A 183 4.01 14.29 -12.65
N LEU A 184 4.56 14.33 -11.44
CA LEU A 184 3.94 14.98 -10.30
C LEU A 184 4.28 16.48 -10.30
N PRO A 185 3.37 17.33 -9.80
CA PRO A 185 3.64 18.75 -9.72
C PRO A 185 4.87 19.03 -8.83
N LYS A 186 5.81 19.83 -9.36
CA LYS A 186 7.11 20.09 -8.71
C LYS A 186 7.10 21.32 -7.81
N THR A 187 6.10 22.20 -7.95
CA THR A 187 5.98 23.46 -7.21
C THR A 187 4.54 23.70 -6.80
N ALA A 188 4.31 24.53 -5.76
CA ALA A 188 2.96 24.88 -5.33
C ALA A 188 2.13 25.65 -6.37
N SER A 189 2.79 26.22 -7.40
CA SER A 189 2.13 26.88 -8.53
C SER A 189 1.66 25.89 -9.61
N ASP A 190 2.25 24.69 -9.64
CA ASP A 190 1.86 23.62 -10.54
C ASP A 190 0.93 22.68 -9.78
N SER A 191 -0.33 22.61 -10.19
CA SER A 191 -1.37 21.87 -9.47
C SER A 191 -1.76 20.58 -10.16
N ARG A 192 -1.15 20.25 -11.30
CA ARG A 192 -1.59 19.14 -12.14
C ARG A 192 -0.54 18.05 -12.22
N SER A 193 -1.00 16.82 -12.03
CA SER A 193 -0.23 15.60 -12.32
C SER A 193 -0.48 15.18 -13.77
N LEU A 194 0.55 14.73 -14.47
CA LEU A 194 0.42 14.13 -15.80
C LEU A 194 0.62 12.62 -15.71
N VAL A 195 -0.23 11.86 -16.38
CA VAL A 195 -0.15 10.41 -16.52
C VAL A 195 0.15 10.10 -17.98
N ARG A 196 1.33 9.50 -18.23
CA ARG A 196 1.79 9.15 -19.57
C ARG A 196 1.55 7.67 -19.81
N MET A 197 0.77 7.37 -20.84
CA MET A 197 0.43 6.01 -21.23
C MET A 197 1.48 5.43 -22.17
N GLY A 198 1.63 4.10 -22.19
CA GLY A 198 2.57 3.40 -23.06
C GLY A 198 2.24 3.50 -24.56
N ASN A 199 1.01 3.89 -24.91
CA ASN A 199 0.59 4.15 -26.28
C ASN A 199 0.84 5.62 -26.72
N GLY A 200 1.45 6.45 -25.86
CA GLY A 200 1.73 7.86 -26.13
C GLY A 200 0.65 8.84 -25.68
N ASP A 201 -0.52 8.36 -25.22
CA ASP A 201 -1.55 9.24 -24.67
C ASP A 201 -1.08 9.90 -23.38
N VAL A 202 -1.49 11.15 -23.15
CA VAL A 202 -1.21 11.88 -21.90
C VAL A 202 -2.52 12.37 -21.30
N TYR A 203 -2.75 12.06 -20.03
CA TYR A 203 -3.88 12.56 -19.25
C TYR A 203 -3.38 13.49 -18.14
N SER A 204 -4.14 14.54 -17.81
CA SER A 204 -3.81 15.41 -16.69
C SER A 204 -4.87 15.34 -15.60
N CYS A 205 -4.46 15.41 -14.33
CA CYS A 205 -5.40 15.55 -13.23
C CYS A 205 -4.93 16.41 -12.07
N GLN A 206 -5.89 16.92 -11.29
CA GLN A 206 -5.61 17.67 -10.06
C GLN A 206 -5.23 16.73 -8.91
N LEU A 207 -5.92 15.59 -8.83
CA LEU A 207 -5.64 14.55 -7.86
C LEU A 207 -5.34 13.24 -8.58
N LEU A 208 -4.07 12.85 -8.58
CA LEU A 208 -3.69 11.50 -8.94
C LEU A 208 -3.73 10.64 -7.68
N ARG A 209 -4.68 9.71 -7.59
CA ARG A 209 -4.67 8.75 -6.49
C ARG A 209 -3.71 7.60 -6.82
N TYR A 210 -2.44 7.81 -6.46
CA TYR A 210 -1.59 6.70 -6.07
C TYR A 210 -2.10 6.09 -4.76
N GLN A 211 -1.72 4.86 -4.43
CA GLN A 211 -2.01 4.30 -3.11
C GLN A 211 -1.53 5.19 -1.94
N ILE A 212 -0.72 6.24 -2.19
CA ILE A 212 -0.28 7.27 -1.23
C ILE A 212 -0.18 8.64 -1.95
N ASP A 213 -0.86 9.68 -1.46
CA ASP A 213 -0.77 11.07 -1.98
C ASP A 213 0.63 11.67 -1.72
N TRP A 214 1.17 12.42 -2.69
CA TRP A 214 2.51 13.02 -2.57
C TRP A 214 2.63 13.96 -1.37
N ARG A 215 1.55 14.60 -0.93
CA ARG A 215 1.53 15.46 0.27
C ARG A 215 1.79 14.66 1.53
N TYR A 216 1.37 13.39 1.60
CA TYR A 216 1.75 12.51 2.71
C TYR A 216 3.23 12.14 2.64
N ILE A 217 3.75 11.88 1.44
CA ILE A 217 5.19 11.62 1.24
C ILE A 217 6.00 12.86 1.68
N GLU A 218 5.58 14.04 1.25
CA GLU A 218 6.25 15.31 1.59
C GLU A 218 6.09 15.66 3.08
N MET A 219 4.93 15.42 3.68
CA MET A 219 4.69 15.59 5.11
C MET A 219 5.57 14.63 5.92
N LEU A 220 5.64 13.36 5.54
CA LEU A 220 6.55 12.39 6.16
C LEU A 220 8.01 12.81 5.96
N ARG A 221 8.39 13.28 4.77
CA ARG A 221 9.72 13.81 4.49
C ARG A 221 10.04 15.01 5.39
N CYS A 222 9.12 15.96 5.54
CA CYS A 222 9.26 17.12 6.41
C CYS A 222 9.37 16.72 7.89
N LEU A 223 8.49 15.81 8.35
CA LEU A 223 8.52 15.26 9.70
C LEU A 223 9.88 14.64 9.98
N TYR A 224 10.39 13.79 9.10
CA TYR A 224 11.67 13.10 9.31
C TYR A 224 12.89 14.01 9.13
N ASN A 225 12.87 14.97 8.19
CA ASN A 225 13.99 15.87 7.90
C ASN A 225 14.27 16.88 9.04
N ALA A 226 13.22 17.38 9.70
CA ALA A 226 13.35 18.32 10.82
C ALA A 226 13.36 17.63 12.21
N ALA A 227 13.34 16.29 12.25
CA ALA A 227 13.23 15.56 13.50
C ALA A 227 14.52 15.60 14.34
N THR A 228 14.36 15.97 15.61
CA THR A 228 15.40 15.82 16.63
C THR A 228 14.87 15.03 17.81
N MET A 229 15.72 14.23 18.43
CA MET A 229 15.46 13.50 19.65
C MET A 229 16.23 14.11 20.82
N THR A 230 15.67 14.07 22.03
CA THR A 230 16.34 14.43 23.27
C THR A 230 16.10 13.34 24.30
N VAL A 231 17.12 12.95 25.04
CA VAL A 231 16.98 12.00 26.14
C VAL A 231 16.88 12.79 27.44
N GLN A 232 15.90 12.48 28.28
CA GLN A 232 15.79 13.03 29.62
C GLN A 232 16.19 11.96 30.64
N VAL A 233 17.17 12.27 31.48
CA VAL A 233 17.60 11.43 32.59
C VAL A 233 17.46 12.27 33.85
N GLN A 234 16.49 11.92 34.70
CA GLN A 234 16.07 12.73 35.86
C GLN A 234 15.70 14.17 35.43
N ASP A 235 16.38 15.18 35.98
CA ASP A 235 16.14 16.61 35.69
C ASP A 235 17.03 17.16 34.56
N HIS A 236 17.86 16.30 33.95
CA HIS A 236 18.78 16.71 32.89
C HIS A 236 18.31 16.21 31.52
N LYS A 237 18.21 17.15 30.58
CA LYS A 237 17.86 16.88 29.18
C LYS A 237 19.09 17.03 28.30
N THR A 238 19.33 16.07 27.41
CA THR A 238 20.42 16.20 26.43
C THR A 238 20.14 17.31 25.44
N ARG A 239 21.20 17.81 24.79
CA ARG A 239 21.05 18.62 23.57
C ARG A 239 20.24 17.87 22.50
N PRO A 240 19.49 18.56 21.64
CA PRO A 240 18.80 17.94 20.51
C PRO A 240 19.77 17.15 19.61
N ILE A 241 19.43 15.89 19.35
CA ILE A 241 20.17 14.96 18.49
C ILE A 241 19.38 14.81 17.20
N GLN A 242 19.97 15.19 16.07
CA GLN A 242 19.33 15.06 14.78
C GLN A 242 19.21 13.59 14.36
N LEU A 243 18.03 13.17 13.91
CA LEU A 243 17.81 11.81 13.41
C LEU A 243 18.49 11.64 12.04
N LYS A 244 19.43 10.70 11.93
CA LYS A 244 20.19 10.45 10.68
C LYS A 244 19.79 9.17 9.96
N ARG A 245 19.26 8.17 10.67
CA ARG A 245 18.85 6.85 10.14
C ARG A 245 17.75 6.25 11.00
N GLY A 246 16.91 5.42 10.40
CA GLY A 246 15.85 4.67 11.09
C GLY A 246 14.52 5.41 11.20
N VAL A 247 13.49 4.65 11.56
CA VAL A 247 12.14 5.17 11.80
C VAL A 247 12.01 5.74 13.22
N ARG A 248 11.10 6.70 13.45
CA ARG A 248 10.91 7.31 14.78
C ARG A 248 10.43 6.26 15.78
N GLN A 249 11.14 6.07 16.89
CA GLN A 249 10.67 5.14 17.94
C GLN A 249 9.37 5.65 18.58
N VAL A 250 8.44 4.73 18.89
CA VAL A 250 7.12 5.01 19.51
C VAL A 250 6.15 5.76 18.59
N ASP A 251 6.49 5.94 17.30
CA ASP A 251 5.59 6.50 16.29
C ASP A 251 4.79 5.37 15.63
N VAL A 252 3.45 5.50 15.59
CA VAL A 252 2.52 4.54 14.99
C VAL A 252 2.72 4.33 13.48
N ILE A 253 3.36 5.27 12.79
CA ILE A 253 3.65 5.17 11.35
C ILE A 253 4.95 4.36 11.10
N SER A 254 5.87 4.38 12.04
CA SER A 254 7.20 3.77 11.91
C SER A 254 7.17 2.27 11.58
N PRO A 255 6.38 1.42 12.26
CA PRO A 255 6.28 0.01 11.90
C PRO A 255 5.75 -0.21 10.47
N LYS A 256 4.83 0.64 10.01
CA LYS A 256 4.24 0.52 8.66
C LYS A 256 5.25 0.86 7.57
N LEU A 257 6.05 1.92 7.77
CA LEU A 257 7.13 2.30 6.86
C LEU A 257 8.25 1.25 6.84
N PHE A 258 8.58 0.69 8.01
CA PHE A 258 9.56 -0.37 8.14
C PHE A 258 9.11 -1.62 7.38
N THR A 259 7.90 -2.12 7.65
CA THR A 259 7.32 -3.29 6.95
C THR A 259 7.28 -3.10 5.43
N ASN A 260 6.93 -1.90 4.95
CA ASN A 260 6.95 -1.61 3.51
C ASN A 260 8.38 -1.68 2.94
N SER A 261 9.39 -1.23 3.69
CA SER A 261 10.79 -1.32 3.25
C SER A 261 11.28 -2.77 3.15
N LEU A 262 10.72 -3.70 3.95
CA LEU A 262 11.03 -5.13 3.87
C LEU A 262 10.50 -5.81 2.60
N ASP A 263 9.65 -5.16 1.81
CA ASP A 263 9.20 -5.69 0.51
C ASP A 263 10.35 -5.81 -0.50
N VAL A 264 11.52 -5.22 -0.24
CA VAL A 264 12.74 -5.49 -1.02
C VAL A 264 13.04 -6.98 -1.12
N VAL A 265 12.67 -7.78 -0.10
CA VAL A 265 12.84 -9.25 -0.11
C VAL A 265 12.03 -9.89 -1.25
N LYS A 266 10.86 -9.33 -1.60
CA LYS A 266 10.03 -9.83 -2.71
C LYS A 266 10.68 -9.63 -4.08
N THR A 267 11.70 -8.79 -4.18
CA THR A 267 12.45 -8.54 -5.42
C THR A 267 13.58 -9.55 -5.65
N LEU A 268 13.86 -10.40 -4.67
CA LEU A 268 14.91 -11.42 -4.73
C LEU A 268 14.34 -12.72 -5.31
N ASP A 269 15.07 -13.33 -6.25
CA ASP A 269 14.69 -14.62 -6.82
C ASP A 269 15.18 -15.75 -5.94
N TRP A 270 14.34 -16.17 -5.00
CA TRP A 270 14.60 -17.31 -4.10
C TRP A 270 13.74 -18.52 -4.45
N LYS A 271 13.24 -18.60 -5.70
CA LYS A 271 12.38 -19.69 -6.13
C LYS A 271 13.17 -21.01 -6.12
N GLY A 272 12.66 -22.01 -5.41
CA GLY A 272 13.34 -23.31 -5.26
C GLY A 272 14.49 -23.30 -4.26
N HIS A 273 14.64 -22.22 -3.49
CA HIS A 273 15.65 -22.08 -2.43
C HIS A 273 14.97 -21.97 -1.07
N GLY A 274 15.62 -22.52 -0.04
CA GLY A 274 15.08 -22.59 1.32
C GLY A 274 14.75 -24.01 1.75
N ILE A 275 13.95 -24.14 2.82
CA ILE A 275 13.60 -25.47 3.36
C ILE A 275 12.41 -26.01 2.57
N CYS A 276 12.56 -27.19 1.97
CA CYS A 276 11.44 -27.88 1.31
C CYS A 276 10.51 -28.54 2.35
N ILE A 277 9.24 -28.12 2.37
CA ILE A 277 8.19 -28.68 3.23
C ILE A 277 7.02 -29.09 2.33
N ASN A 278 6.70 -30.38 2.29
CA ASN A 278 5.60 -30.93 1.48
C ASN A 278 5.66 -30.56 -0.02
N GLY A 279 6.87 -30.37 -0.56
CA GLY A 279 7.09 -30.01 -1.97
C GLY A 279 7.09 -28.51 -2.26
N GLU A 280 6.86 -27.66 -1.24
CA GLU A 280 6.94 -26.20 -1.33
C GLU A 280 8.19 -25.69 -0.61
N TYR A 281 8.91 -24.73 -1.19
CA TYR A 281 10.13 -24.17 -0.59
C TYR A 281 9.82 -22.94 0.26
N MET A 282 10.17 -22.99 1.54
CA MET A 282 10.10 -21.86 2.46
C MET A 282 11.47 -21.21 2.62
N SER A 283 11.67 -20.07 1.96
CA SER A 283 12.96 -19.36 1.95
C SER A 283 13.11 -18.33 3.08
N HIS A 284 12.01 -17.73 3.56
CA HIS A 284 12.08 -16.70 4.58
C HIS A 284 10.77 -16.52 5.37
N LEU A 285 10.89 -16.05 6.61
CA LEU A 285 9.80 -15.58 7.45
C LEU A 285 10.04 -14.12 7.82
N ARG A 286 9.00 -13.31 7.78
CA ARG A 286 9.03 -11.91 8.23
C ARG A 286 8.19 -11.81 9.49
N VAL A 287 8.82 -11.46 10.60
CA VAL A 287 8.14 -11.28 11.89
C VAL A 287 8.54 -9.93 12.46
N ALA A 288 7.58 -9.00 12.52
CA ALA A 288 7.80 -7.64 12.99
C ALA A 288 9.06 -6.99 12.34
N ASP A 289 10.05 -6.64 13.17
CA ASP A 289 11.29 -5.97 12.74
C ASP A 289 12.38 -6.94 12.21
N ASP A 290 12.15 -8.26 12.29
CA ASP A 290 13.12 -9.31 11.99
C ASP A 290 12.78 -10.11 10.71
N ILE A 291 13.82 -10.50 9.97
CA ILE A 291 13.73 -11.44 8.86
C ILE A 291 14.50 -12.70 9.24
N VAL A 292 13.83 -13.85 9.17
CA VAL A 292 14.48 -15.16 9.26
C VAL A 292 14.67 -15.67 7.83
N ILE A 293 15.91 -15.95 7.45
CA ILE A 293 16.25 -16.60 6.18
C ILE A 293 16.54 -18.07 6.48
N MET A 294 15.97 -18.95 5.67
CA MET A 294 16.09 -20.40 5.82
C MET A 294 16.73 -20.96 4.54
N ALA A 295 17.62 -21.93 4.72
CA ALA A 295 18.37 -22.59 3.65
C ALA A 295 18.77 -24.00 4.13
N GLU A 296 18.94 -24.94 3.19
CA GLU A 296 19.34 -26.32 3.51
C GLU A 296 20.85 -26.45 3.67
N SER A 297 21.62 -25.48 3.16
CA SER A 297 23.08 -25.45 3.28
C SER A 297 23.61 -24.06 3.64
N LEU A 298 24.80 -24.03 4.25
CA LEU A 298 25.49 -22.78 4.54
C LEU A 298 25.84 -21.98 3.28
N GLN A 299 26.14 -22.67 2.18
CA GLN A 299 26.47 -22.06 0.89
C GLN A 299 25.26 -21.33 0.31
N GLU A 300 24.09 -21.98 0.33
CA GLU A 300 22.83 -21.38 -0.08
C GLU A 300 22.46 -20.18 0.82
N LEU A 301 22.58 -20.32 2.14
CA LEU A 301 22.34 -19.23 3.08
C LEU A 301 23.23 -18.01 2.79
N SER A 302 24.52 -18.25 2.53
CA SER A 302 25.50 -17.20 2.20
C SER A 302 25.14 -16.47 0.90
N TRP A 303 24.68 -17.20 -0.11
CA TRP A 303 24.21 -16.63 -1.37
C TRP A 303 22.96 -15.77 -1.16
N MET A 304 21.96 -16.28 -0.44
CA MET A 304 20.71 -15.56 -0.13
C MET A 304 20.99 -14.28 0.65
N LEU A 305 21.85 -14.33 1.67
CA LEU A 305 22.28 -13.17 2.45
C LEU A 305 23.01 -12.14 1.57
N SER A 306 23.86 -12.58 0.66
CA SER A 306 24.57 -11.68 -0.26
C SER A 306 23.60 -10.94 -1.20
N GLY A 307 22.58 -11.65 -1.72
CA GLY A 307 21.50 -11.06 -2.52
C GLY A 307 20.70 -10.02 -1.73
N LEU A 308 20.33 -10.35 -0.49
CA LEU A 308 19.66 -9.40 0.40
C LEU A 308 20.54 -8.17 0.69
N ASN A 309 21.86 -8.36 0.89
CA ASN A 309 22.79 -7.26 1.16
C ASN A 309 22.93 -6.32 -0.03
N ALA A 310 22.91 -6.87 -1.24
CA ALA A 310 23.00 -6.09 -2.47
C ALA A 310 21.72 -5.29 -2.76
N ALA A 311 20.55 -5.83 -2.41
CA ALA A 311 19.27 -5.18 -2.65
C ALA A 311 18.89 -4.15 -1.56
N SER A 312 19.25 -4.41 -0.29
CA SER A 312 18.88 -3.59 0.88
C SER A 312 19.21 -2.09 0.75
N PRO A 313 20.36 -1.66 0.20
CA PRO A 313 20.68 -0.24 0.06
C PRO A 313 19.70 0.57 -0.79
N ARG A 314 19.00 -0.07 -1.74
CA ARG A 314 18.02 0.60 -2.62
C ARG A 314 16.83 1.17 -1.85
N VAL A 315 16.52 0.57 -0.70
CA VAL A 315 15.44 0.99 0.21
C VAL A 315 15.98 1.62 1.50
N GLY A 316 17.28 1.95 1.53
CA GLY A 316 17.92 2.57 2.69
C GLY A 316 18.14 1.64 3.90
N LEU A 317 18.02 0.32 3.70
CA LEU A 317 18.30 -0.68 4.72
C LEU A 317 19.78 -1.10 4.67
N GLY A 318 20.34 -1.41 5.84
CA GLY A 318 21.68 -1.97 5.98
C GLY A 318 21.63 -3.13 6.97
N MET A 319 22.29 -4.24 6.64
CA MET A 319 22.37 -5.37 7.55
C MET A 319 23.37 -5.12 8.67
N ASN A 320 22.95 -5.43 9.89
CA ASN A 320 23.82 -5.38 11.05
C ASN A 320 24.38 -6.78 11.31
N LEU A 321 25.59 -7.02 10.79
CA LEU A 321 26.28 -8.32 10.91
C LEU A 321 26.52 -8.73 12.36
N ASP A 322 26.73 -7.77 13.27
CA ASP A 322 26.95 -8.05 14.70
C ASP A 322 25.68 -8.59 15.40
N LYS A 323 24.50 -8.22 14.88
CA LYS A 323 23.20 -8.69 15.38
C LYS A 323 22.67 -9.91 14.64
N THR A 324 23.15 -10.18 13.42
CA THR A 324 22.74 -11.34 12.64
C THR A 324 23.26 -12.62 13.30
N LYS A 325 22.34 -13.54 13.62
CA LYS A 325 22.68 -14.86 14.19
C LYS A 325 22.36 -15.95 13.17
N VAL A 326 23.24 -16.93 13.07
CA VAL A 326 23.01 -18.17 12.31
C VAL A 326 22.70 -19.27 13.31
N MET A 327 21.61 -19.99 13.07
CA MET A 327 21.18 -21.13 13.88
C MET A 327 21.18 -22.39 13.04
N TYR A 328 21.71 -23.48 13.58
CA TYR A 328 21.66 -24.80 12.95
C TYR A 328 20.56 -25.61 13.63
N VAL A 329 19.61 -26.11 12.85
CA VAL A 329 18.52 -26.96 13.35
C VAL A 329 18.73 -28.36 12.80
N GLN A 330 19.03 -29.32 13.67
CA GLN A 330 19.19 -30.73 13.30
C GLN A 330 17.92 -31.48 13.71
N CYS A 331 17.23 -32.09 12.75
CA CYS A 331 16.03 -32.85 13.01
C CYS A 331 16.42 -34.25 13.55
N SER A 332 16.12 -34.53 14.81
CA SER A 332 16.25 -35.87 15.38
C SER A 332 15.01 -36.69 14.99
N HIS A 333 15.19 -37.72 14.15
CA HIS A 333 14.15 -38.73 13.92
C HIS A 333 13.91 -39.52 15.21
N GLU A 334 12.88 -39.14 15.97
CA GLU A 334 12.27 -40.07 16.92
C GLU A 334 11.41 -41.07 16.12
N THR A 335 11.96 -42.26 15.90
CA THR A 335 11.17 -43.43 15.50
C THR A 335 10.29 -43.85 16.67
N GLY A 336 9.04 -43.41 16.70
CA GLY A 336 8.09 -43.74 17.76
C GLY A 336 6.65 -43.71 17.24
N ALA A 337 6.05 -44.89 17.14
CA ALA A 337 4.77 -45.17 16.52
C ALA A 337 3.60 -44.26 16.95
N GLY A 338 2.80 -43.87 15.94
CA GLY A 338 1.36 -43.79 16.07
C GLY A 338 0.78 -42.43 16.42
N ARG A 339 0.53 -41.61 15.39
CA ARG A 339 -0.71 -40.80 15.28
C ARG A 339 -1.02 -40.65 13.79
N ARG A 340 -2.09 -41.32 13.35
CA ARG A 340 -2.72 -41.11 12.04
C ARG A 340 -3.43 -39.76 12.08
N TRP A 341 -3.17 -38.94 11.06
CA TRP A 341 -4.10 -37.94 10.58
C TRP A 341 -5.06 -38.59 9.58
#